data_AF-A0A369W0U4-F1
#
_entry.id   AF-A0A369W0U4-F1
#
_cell.length_a   1.000
_cell.length_b   1.000
_cell.length_c   1.000
_cell.angle_alpha   90.00
_cell.angle_beta   90.00
_cell.angle_gamma   90.00
#
_symmetry.space_group_name_H-M   'P 1'
#
loop_
_entity.id
_entity.type
_entity.pdbx_description
1 polymer ?
#
loop_
_entity_poly.entity_id
_entity_poly.type
_entity_poly.pdbx_seq_one_letter_code
_entity_poly.pdbx_strand_id
1 'polypeptide(L)'
;MRAETFYLAMAVAGTVVPWLFFGYFFALHGLDLPLFVQSLFANGAAGGFSADVLISIVVFWVWSWRDAARNNVAPWWLVLPASFFVGLSLALPLYLYLRERCKEQ
;
A
#
# COMPACT_ATOMS: atom_id res chain seq x y z
N MET A 1 -14.38 10.47 15.69
CA MET A 1 -12.98 10.27 15.24
C MET A 1 -12.70 11.26 14.12
N ARG A 2 -11.57 11.97 14.14
CA ARG A 2 -11.15 12.78 12.99
C ARG A 2 -10.70 11.84 11.87
N ALA A 3 -10.90 12.24 10.61
CA ALA A 3 -10.53 11.43 9.44
C ALA A 3 -9.02 11.08 9.46
N GLU A 4 -8.18 12.01 9.93
CA GLU A 4 -6.75 11.81 10.12
C GLU A 4 -6.42 10.56 10.98
N THR A 5 -7.04 10.43 12.16
CA THR A 5 -6.80 9.30 13.07
C THR A 5 -7.23 7.97 12.46
N PHE A 6 -8.31 7.97 11.69
CA PHE A 6 -8.78 6.80 10.96
C PHE A 6 -7.76 6.37 9.90
N TYR A 7 -7.25 7.31 9.08
CA TYR A 7 -6.25 7.00 8.07
C TYR A 7 -4.93 6.51 8.68
N LEU A 8 -4.49 7.09 9.79
CA LEU A 8 -3.31 6.60 10.51
C LEU A 8 -3.51 5.16 10.99
N ALA A 9 -4.66 4.85 11.59
CA ALA A 9 -4.97 3.50 12.06
C ALA A 9 -5.02 2.50 10.89
N MET A 10 -5.58 2.89 9.75
CA MET A 10 -5.61 2.07 8.54
C MET A 10 -4.24 1.89 7.90
N ALA A 11 -3.35 2.88 7.98
CA ALA A 11 -1.96 2.74 7.55
C ALA A 11 -1.21 1.69 8.38
N VAL A 12 -1.40 1.71 9.71
CA VAL A 12 -0.82 0.69 10.60
C VAL A 12 -1.40 -0.69 10.29
N ALA A 13 -2.73 -0.82 10.21
CA ALA A 13 -3.38 -2.09 9.91
C ALA A 13 -2.95 -2.63 8.53
N GLY A 14 -2.90 -1.77 7.52
CA GLY A 14 -2.46 -2.10 6.16
C GLY A 14 -0.98 -2.44 6.04
N THR A 15 -0.17 -2.18 7.07
CA THR A 15 1.21 -2.67 7.18
C THR A 15 1.27 -3.99 7.92
N VAL A 16 0.66 -4.06 9.09
CA VAL A 16 0.76 -5.21 9.98
C VAL A 16 0.13 -6.44 9.34
N VAL A 17 -1.06 -6.32 8.76
CA VAL A 17 -1.80 -7.47 8.21
C VAL A 17 -1.01 -8.15 7.07
N PRO A 18 -0.56 -7.46 6.01
CA PRO A 18 0.25 -8.09 4.97
C PRO A 18 1.56 -8.69 5.49
N TRP A 19 2.26 -7.98 6.39
CA TRP A 19 3.52 -8.47 6.94
C TRP A 19 3.38 -9.71 7.82
N LEU A 20 2.24 -9.93 8.48
CA LEU A 20 1.98 -11.19 9.18
C LEU A 20 1.89 -12.36 8.21
N PHE A 21 1.22 -12.20 7.07
CA PHE A 21 1.14 -13.23 6.04
C PHE A 21 2.50 -13.47 5.36
N PHE A 22 3.23 -12.41 5.03
CA PHE A 22 4.57 -12.53 4.43
C PHE A 22 5.56 -13.15 5.41
N GLY A 23 5.53 -12.74 6.68
CA GLY A 23 6.36 -13.31 7.74
C GLY A 23 6.11 -14.81 7.93
N TYR A 24 4.84 -15.24 7.93
CA TYR A 24 4.50 -16.65 7.98
C TYR A 24 5.02 -17.43 6.76
N PHE A 25 4.88 -16.87 5.55
CA PHE A 25 5.39 -17.47 4.33
C PHE A 25 6.91 -17.62 4.36
N PHE A 26 7.65 -16.56 4.70
CA PHE A 26 9.10 -16.58 4.78
C PHE A 26 9.62 -17.46 5.93
N ALA A 27 8.86 -17.63 7.01
CA ALA A 27 9.20 -18.57 8.07
C ALA A 27 9.09 -20.04 7.60
N LEU A 28 8.15 -20.35 6.72
CA LEU A 28 7.95 -21.71 6.19
C LEU A 28 8.88 -22.04 5.02
N HIS A 29 9.14 -21.09 4.14
CA HIS A 29 9.84 -21.33 2.87
C HIS A 29 11.22 -20.67 2.78
N GLY A 30 11.63 -19.90 3.79
CA GLY A 30 12.82 -19.04 3.73
C GLY A 30 12.57 -17.81 2.84
N LEU A 31 13.61 -16.99 2.63
CA LEU A 31 13.58 -15.81 1.74
C LEU A 31 13.63 -16.21 0.24
N ASP A 32 12.64 -16.99 -0.21
CA ASP A 32 12.50 -17.40 -1.60
C ASP A 32 11.54 -16.45 -2.35
N LEU A 33 12.10 -15.38 -2.93
CA LEU A 33 11.35 -14.40 -3.72
C LEU A 33 10.70 -15.02 -4.97
N PRO A 34 11.37 -15.88 -5.77
CA PRO A 34 10.72 -16.59 -6.87
C PRO A 34 9.47 -17.38 -6.45
N LEU A 35 9.56 -18.17 -5.36
CA LEU A 35 8.44 -18.95 -4.86
C LEU A 35 7.30 -18.06 -4.34
N PHE A 36 7.64 -16.92 -3.72
CA PHE A 36 6.65 -15.94 -3.29
C PHE A 36 5.84 -15.41 -4.48
N VAL A 37 6.50 -15.00 -5.56
CA VAL A 37 5.82 -14.50 -6.77
C VAL A 37 4.98 -15.59 -7.42
N GLN A 38 5.48 -16.83 -7.51
CA GLN A 38 4.69 -17.95 -8.03
C GLN A 38 3.44 -18.21 -7.17
N SER A 39 3.56 -18.08 -5.85
CA SER A 39 2.46 -18.29 -4.91
C SER A 39 1.36 -17.24 -5.05
N LEU A 40 1.70 -15.99 -5.39
CA LEU A 40 0.74 -14.93 -5.71
C LEU A 40 -0.12 -15.23 -6.94
N PHE A 41 0.36 -16.11 -7.83
CA PHE A 41 -0.34 -16.54 -9.04
C PHE A 41 -0.62 -18.05 -9.06
N ALA A 42 -0.65 -18.70 -7.89
CA ALA A 42 -0.79 -20.16 -7.78
C ALA A 42 -2.11 -20.71 -8.33
N ASN A 43 -3.15 -19.89 -8.37
CA ASN A 43 -4.46 -20.23 -8.93
C ASN A 43 -5.15 -18.98 -9.49
N GLY A 44 -6.25 -19.18 -10.22
CA GLY A 44 -6.99 -18.09 -10.86
C GLY A 44 -7.51 -17.02 -9.89
N ALA A 45 -7.90 -17.40 -8.67
CA ALA A 45 -8.38 -16.44 -7.67
C ALA A 45 -7.23 -15.60 -7.11
N ALA A 46 -6.13 -16.24 -6.69
CA ALA A 46 -4.94 -15.55 -6.20
C ALA A 46 -4.36 -14.62 -7.27
N GLY A 47 -4.26 -15.10 -8.51
CA GLY A 47 -3.80 -14.29 -9.64
C GLY A 47 -4.73 -13.11 -9.93
N GLY A 48 -6.05 -13.30 -9.83
CA GLY A 48 -7.04 -12.23 -9.95
C GLY A 48 -6.87 -11.14 -8.89
N PHE A 49 -6.72 -11.52 -7.61
CA PHE A 49 -6.45 -10.57 -6.52
C PHE A 49 -5.11 -9.85 -6.71
N SER A 50 -4.06 -10.56 -7.09
CA SER A 50 -2.74 -9.98 -7.35
C SER A 50 -2.80 -8.96 -8.50
N ALA A 51 -3.48 -9.29 -9.59
CA ALA A 51 -3.66 -8.39 -10.72
C ALA A 51 -4.48 -7.13 -10.34
N ASP A 52 -5.57 -7.30 -9.58
CA ASP A 52 -6.40 -6.20 -9.09
C ASP A 52 -5.59 -5.20 -8.24
N VAL A 53 -4.77 -5.70 -7.32
CA VAL A 53 -3.88 -4.87 -6.49
C VAL A 53 -2.83 -4.16 -7.35
N LEU A 54 -2.18 -4.85 -8.28
CA LEU A 54 -1.16 -4.27 -9.17
C LEU A 54 -1.75 -3.14 -10.04
N ILE A 55 -2.91 -3.37 -10.66
CA ILE A 55 -3.60 -2.35 -11.45
C ILE A 55 -3.97 -1.16 -10.56
N SER A 56 -4.51 -1.42 -9.37
CA SER A 56 -4.88 -0.38 -8.42
C SER A 56 -3.68 0.46 -7.94
N ILE A 57 -2.50 -0.15 -7.74
CA ILE A 57 -1.25 0.58 -7.44
C ILE A 57 -0.89 1.54 -8.57
N VAL A 58 -0.93 1.09 -9.83
CA VAL A 58 -0.60 1.93 -10.99
C VAL A 58 -1.56 3.11 -11.10
N VAL A 59 -2.87 2.85 -11.01
CA VAL A 59 -3.89 3.91 -11.03
C VAL A 59 -3.68 4.89 -9.87
N PHE A 60 -3.37 4.38 -8.68
CA PHE A 60 -3.13 5.18 -7.50
C PHE A 60 -1.87 6.06 -7.61
N TRP A 61 -0.78 5.58 -8.21
CA TRP A 61 0.39 6.42 -8.48
C TRP A 61 0.07 7.60 -9.38
N VAL A 62 -0.63 7.36 -10.50
CA VAL A 62 -1.02 8.43 -11.43
C VAL A 62 -1.96 9.43 -10.76
N TRP A 63 -2.94 8.94 -10.01
CA TRP A 63 -3.91 9.80 -9.30
C TRP A 63 -3.24 10.61 -8.19
N SER A 64 -2.48 9.95 -7.31
CA SER A 64 -1.83 10.60 -6.16
C SER A 64 -0.79 11.63 -6.60
N TRP A 65 -0.07 11.39 -7.70
CA TRP A 65 0.84 12.38 -8.27
C TRP A 65 0.09 13.65 -8.69
N ARG A 66 -1.02 13.50 -9.41
CA ARG A 66 -1.84 14.65 -9.84
C ARG A 66 -2.49 15.40 -8.68
N ASP A 67 -3.00 14.70 -7.67
CA ASP A 67 -3.60 15.34 -6.50
C ASP A 67 -2.53 16.00 -5.62
N ALA A 68 -1.34 15.40 -5.48
CA ALA A 68 -0.22 15.99 -4.73
C ALA A 68 0.28 17.30 -5.36
N ALA A 69 0.36 17.34 -6.70
CA ALA A 69 0.73 18.55 -7.43
C ALA A 69 -0.31 19.67 -7.29
N ARG A 70 -1.59 19.32 -7.13
CA ARG A 70 -2.67 20.31 -6.95
C ARG A 70 -2.79 20.82 -5.52
N ASN A 71 -2.55 19.95 -4.53
CA ASN A 71 -2.76 20.25 -3.12
C ASN A 71 -1.45 20.48 -2.33
N ASN A 72 -0.29 20.59 -2.99
CA ASN A 72 1.03 20.81 -2.38
C ASN A 72 1.34 19.86 -1.20
N VAL A 73 1.03 18.57 -1.35
CA VAL A 73 1.27 17.57 -0.29
C VAL A 73 2.78 17.32 -0.15
N ALA A 74 3.39 17.95 0.87
CA ALA A 74 4.84 18.13 1.01
C ALA A 74 5.71 16.85 1.08
N PRO A 75 5.19 15.65 1.43
CA PRO A 75 5.97 14.42 1.28
C PRO A 75 5.25 13.33 0.47
N TRP A 76 4.64 13.67 -0.68
CA TRP A 76 4.03 12.67 -1.57
C TRP A 76 4.96 11.51 -1.95
N TRP A 77 6.28 11.75 -2.06
CA TRP A 77 7.23 10.69 -2.42
C TRP A 77 7.17 9.48 -1.47
N LEU A 78 6.81 9.65 -0.19
CA LEU A 78 6.70 8.55 0.78
C LEU A 78 5.69 7.46 0.37
N VAL A 79 4.76 7.80 -0.52
CA VAL A 79 3.77 6.87 -1.07
C VAL A 79 4.42 5.81 -1.96
N LEU A 80 5.51 6.17 -2.68
CA LEU A 80 6.23 5.25 -3.56
C LEU A 80 6.88 4.07 -2.79
N PRO A 81 7.76 4.29 -1.80
CA PRO A 81 8.33 3.19 -1.03
C PRO A 81 7.23 2.42 -0.26
N ALA A 82 6.18 3.09 0.23
CA ALA A 82 5.05 2.39 0.85
C ALA A 82 4.37 1.40 -0.11
N SER A 83 4.15 1.79 -1.37
CA SER A 83 3.60 0.90 -2.40
C SER A 83 4.53 -0.27 -2.74
N PHE A 84 5.85 -0.05 -2.74
CA PHE A 84 6.83 -1.10 -3.07
C PHE A 84 7.06 -2.10 -1.93
N PHE A 85 7.18 -1.62 -0.68
CA PHE A 85 7.55 -2.47 0.46
C PHE A 85 6.34 -3.18 1.09
N VAL A 86 5.14 -2.62 0.97
CA VAL A 86 3.95 -3.13 1.65
C VAL A 86 2.79 -3.30 0.67
N GLY A 87 2.58 -2.33 -0.21
CA GLY A 87 1.50 -2.33 -1.19
C GLY A 87 0.50 -1.20 -1.00
N LEU A 88 -0.61 -1.27 -1.74
CA LEU A 88 -1.64 -0.24 -1.74
C LEU A 88 -2.30 -0.03 -0.37
N SER A 89 -2.38 -1.10 0.44
CA SER A 89 -3.03 -1.09 1.75
C SER A 89 -2.41 -0.10 2.75
N LEU A 90 -1.09 0.15 2.66
CA LEU A 90 -0.42 1.22 3.42
C LEU A 90 -0.39 2.53 2.61
N ALA A 91 -0.07 2.45 1.32
CA ALA A 91 0.19 3.63 0.51
C ALA A 91 -1.02 4.58 0.41
N LEU A 92 -2.23 4.03 0.25
CA LEU A 92 -3.48 4.79 0.18
C LEU A 92 -3.80 5.55 1.48
N PRO A 93 -3.93 4.90 2.65
CA PRO A 93 -4.22 5.61 3.89
C PRO A 93 -3.10 6.58 4.29
N LEU A 94 -1.83 6.25 4.04
CA LEU A 94 -0.72 7.17 4.28
C LEU A 94 -0.86 8.46 3.46
N TYR A 95 -1.21 8.34 2.17
CA TYR A 95 -1.44 9.51 1.33
C TYR A 95 -2.62 10.36 1.81
N LEU A 96 -3.74 9.73 2.15
CA LEU A 96 -4.92 10.43 2.65
C LEU A 96 -4.65 11.15 3.99
N TYR A 97 -3.87 10.54 4.87
CA TYR A 97 -3.39 11.17 6.10
C TYR A 97 -2.58 12.44 5.80
N LEU A 98 -1.59 12.36 4.90
CA LEU A 98 -0.75 13.50 4.53
C LEU A 98 -1.55 14.63 3.89
N ARG A 99 -2.54 14.28 3.06
CA ARG A 99 -3.44 15.24 2.41
C ARG A 99 -4.32 15.98 3.42
N GLU A 100 -4.84 15.29 4.42
CA GLU A 100 -5.69 15.90 5.45
C GLU A 100 -4.88 16.90 6.30
N ARG A 101 -3.65 16.53 6.67
CA ARG A 101 -2.74 17.43 7.40
C ARG A 101 -2.36 18.70 6.65
N CYS A 102 -2.32 18.64 5.33
CA CYS A 102 -2.04 19.81 4.51
C CYS A 102 -3.23 20.78 4.43
N LYS A 103 -4.47 20.31 4.65
CA LYS A 103 -5.67 21.16 4.64
C LYS A 103 -5.96 21.84 5.99
N GLU A 104 -5.48 21.26 7.08
CA GLU A 104 -5.60 21.85 8.42
C GLU A 104 -4.55 22.94 8.69
N GLN A 105 -3.56 23.10 7.80
CA GLN A 105 -2.55 24.18 7.82
C GLN A 105 -2.99 25.34 6.92
#